data_AF-A0A926HF76-F1
#
_entry.id   AF-A0A926HF76-F1
#
_cell.length_a   1.000
_cell.length_b   1.000
_cell.length_c   1.000
_cell.angle_alpha   90.00
_cell.angle_beta   90.00
_cell.angle_gamma   90.00
#
_symmetry.space_group_name_H-M   'P 1'
#
loop_
_entity.id
_entity.type
_entity.pdbx_description
1 polymer ?
#
loop_
_entity_poly.entity_id
_entity_poly.type
_entity_poly.pdbx_seq_one_letter_code
_entity_poly.pdbx_strand_id
1 'polypeptide(L)'
;MESVFREQYQRIARTIGRIIRDPGRAEELAVDVFLRFSSRSSACAGSEVPWLFRTAVRLALDELRRQSLRERPAGRPPGFPKPSKSRGVALAT
;
A
#
# COMPACT_ATOMS: atom_id res chain seq x y z
N MET A 1 -9.08 -24.10 -5.59
CA MET A 1 -7.99 -23.13 -5.31
C MET A 1 -6.85 -23.24 -6.32
N GLU A 2 -6.25 -24.43 -6.48
CA GLU A 2 -5.11 -24.65 -7.39
C GLU A 2 -5.33 -24.17 -8.84
N SER A 3 -6.52 -24.42 -9.39
CA SER A 3 -6.90 -23.97 -10.74
C SER A 3 -6.88 -22.44 -10.88
N VAL A 4 -7.52 -21.74 -9.94
CA VAL A 4 -7.58 -20.27 -9.90
C VAL A 4 -6.17 -19.67 -9.74
N PHE A 5 -5.32 -20.31 -8.93
CA PHE A 5 -3.93 -19.91 -8.78
C PHE A 5 -3.19 -19.97 -10.12
N ARG A 6 -3.20 -21.13 -10.80
CA ARG A 6 -2.51 -21.31 -12.08
C ARG A 6 -2.98 -20.34 -13.15
N GLU A 7 -4.27 -20.01 -13.16
CA GLU A 7 -4.84 -19.12 -14.18
C GLU A 7 -4.59 -17.64 -13.89
N GLN A 8 -4.70 -17.20 -12.63
CA GLN A 8 -4.70 -15.77 -12.28
C GLN A 8 -3.38 -15.26 -11.73
N TYR A 9 -2.47 -16.12 -11.25
CA TYR A 9 -1.22 -15.69 -10.61
C TYR A 9 -0.41 -14.72 -11.46
N GLN A 10 -0.14 -15.10 -12.71
CA GLN A 10 0.62 -14.27 -13.64
C GLN A 10 -0.07 -12.94 -13.95
N ARG A 11 -1.41 -12.92 -14.03
CA ARG A 11 -2.18 -11.68 -14.26
C ARG A 11 -2.11 -10.75 -13.06
N ILE A 12 -2.20 -11.29 -11.86
CA ILE A 12 -2.11 -10.52 -10.61
C ILE A 12 -0.71 -9.95 -10.43
N ALA A 13 0.34 -10.77 -10.56
CA ALA A 13 1.73 -10.32 -10.45
C ALA A 13 2.03 -9.20 -11.47
N ARG A 14 1.60 -9.34 -12.72
CA ARG A 14 1.73 -8.29 -13.75
C ARG A 14 0.96 -7.02 -13.40
N THR A 15 -0.25 -7.14 -12.85
CA THR A 15 -1.06 -5.99 -12.44
C THR A 15 -0.38 -5.22 -11.32
N ILE A 16 0.12 -5.92 -10.30
CA ILE A 16 0.85 -5.31 -9.19
C ILE A 16 2.15 -4.68 -9.71
N GLY A 17 2.91 -5.39 -10.54
CA GLY A 17 4.17 -4.92 -11.10
C GLY A 17 4.02 -3.65 -11.95
N ARG A 18 2.89 -3.47 -12.65
CA ARG A 18 2.59 -2.21 -13.37
C ARG A 18 2.37 -1.03 -12.43
N ILE A 19 1.89 -1.27 -11.21
CA ILE A 19 1.62 -0.24 -10.20
C ILE A 19 2.90 0.13 -9.47
N ILE A 20 3.65 -0.87 -8.96
CA ILE A 20 4.80 -0.63 -8.08
C ILE A 20 6.15 -0.57 -8.82
N ARG A 21 6.20 -0.98 -10.09
CA ARG A 21 7.42 -1.02 -10.93
C ARG A 21 8.59 -1.83 -10.36
N ASP A 22 8.29 -2.79 -9.51
CA ASP A 22 9.23 -3.74 -8.91
C ASP A 22 8.69 -5.17 -9.13
N PRO A 23 9.29 -5.95 -10.05
CA PRO A 23 8.78 -7.29 -10.38
C PRO A 23 8.97 -8.29 -9.24
N GLY A 24 10.08 -8.21 -8.49
CA GLY A 24 10.34 -9.13 -7.37
C GLY A 24 9.34 -8.91 -6.24
N ARG A 25 9.12 -7.64 -5.89
CA ARG A 25 8.12 -7.28 -4.88
C ARG A 25 6.69 -7.61 -5.34
N ALA A 26 6.42 -7.52 -6.64
CA ALA A 26 5.11 -7.84 -7.19
C ALA A 26 4.75 -9.32 -7.06
N GLU A 27 5.73 -10.22 -7.23
CA GLU A 27 5.53 -11.66 -7.02
C GLU A 27 5.25 -11.97 -5.55
N GLU A 28 6.00 -11.39 -4.62
CA GLU A 28 5.76 -11.55 -3.17
C GLU A 28 4.35 -11.10 -2.77
N LEU A 29 3.90 -9.94 -3.26
CA LEU A 29 2.55 -9.45 -2.99
C LEU A 29 1.48 -10.32 -3.67
N ALA A 30 1.74 -10.86 -4.86
CA ALA A 30 0.83 -11.80 -5.50
C ALA A 30 0.64 -13.06 -4.63
N VAL A 31 1.72 -13.61 -4.07
CA VAL A 31 1.64 -14.73 -3.12
C VAL A 31 0.79 -14.35 -1.89
N ASP A 32 0.99 -13.18 -1.30
CA ASP A 32 0.19 -12.70 -0.15
C ASP A 32 -1.31 -12.60 -0.50
N VAL A 33 -1.66 -12.16 -1.72
CA VAL A 33 -3.07 -12.16 -2.19
C VAL A 33 -3.65 -13.59 -2.14
N PHE A 34 -2.93 -14.59 -2.64
CA PHE A 34 -3.43 -15.97 -2.65
C PHE A 34 -3.43 -16.64 -1.28
N LEU A 35 -2.51 -16.29 -0.38
CA LEU A 35 -2.55 -16.74 1.00
C LEU A 35 -3.80 -16.22 1.72
N ARG A 36 -4.14 -14.94 1.53
CA ARG A 36 -5.37 -14.34 2.04
C ARG A 36 -6.62 -14.91 1.39
N PHE A 37 -6.53 -15.33 0.12
CA PHE A 37 -7.61 -16.03 -0.56
C PHE A 37 -7.83 -17.41 0.07
N SER A 38 -6.76 -18.16 0.36
CA SER A 38 -6.82 -19.48 0.97
C SER A 38 -7.59 -19.49 2.28
N SER A 39 -7.35 -18.49 3.12
CA SER A 39 -8.00 -18.37 4.43
C SER A 39 -9.48 -17.94 4.34
N ARG A 40 -9.91 -17.42 3.17
CA ARG A 40 -11.25 -16.89 2.93
C ARG A 40 -12.04 -17.66 1.87
N SER A 41 -11.45 -18.70 1.28
CA SER A 41 -11.97 -19.38 0.09
C SER A 41 -13.39 -19.96 0.30
N SER A 42 -13.76 -20.37 1.50
CA SER A 42 -15.10 -20.86 1.83
C SER A 42 -16.18 -19.77 1.79
N ALA A 43 -15.81 -18.50 1.98
CA ALA A 43 -16.73 -17.36 2.01
C ALA A 43 -16.85 -16.61 0.67
N CYS A 44 -16.05 -16.99 -0.34
CA CYS A 44 -15.95 -16.29 -1.62
C CYS A 44 -16.39 -17.13 -2.84
N ALA A 45 -17.10 -18.25 -2.63
CA ALA A 45 -17.63 -19.08 -3.71
C ALA A 45 -18.46 -18.23 -4.69
N GLY A 46 -18.03 -18.15 -5.94
CA GLY A 46 -18.67 -17.35 -7.01
C GLY A 46 -18.21 -15.90 -7.15
N SER A 47 -17.26 -15.41 -6.34
CA SER A 47 -16.72 -14.03 -6.43
C SER A 47 -15.19 -13.97 -6.27
N GLU A 48 -14.51 -15.05 -6.62
CA GLU A 48 -13.08 -15.27 -6.41
C GLU A 48 -12.23 -14.26 -7.19
N VAL A 49 -12.46 -14.14 -8.50
CA VAL A 49 -11.65 -13.28 -9.39
C VAL A 49 -11.81 -11.79 -9.04
N PRO A 50 -13.02 -11.22 -8.86
CA PRO A 50 -13.17 -9.83 -8.45
C PRO A 50 -12.51 -9.52 -7.09
N TRP A 51 -12.57 -10.47 -6.16
CA TRP A 51 -11.95 -10.32 -4.85
C TRP A 51 -10.41 -10.29 -4.94
N LEU A 52 -9.84 -11.17 -5.78
CA LEU A 52 -8.40 -11.22 -6.02
C LEU A 52 -7.88 -9.90 -6.59
N PHE A 53 -8.52 -9.36 -7.63
CA PHE A 53 -8.10 -8.09 -8.23
C PHE A 53 -8.23 -6.90 -7.26
N ARG A 54 -9.33 -6.81 -6.50
CA ARG A 54 -9.50 -5.75 -5.48
C ARG A 54 -8.41 -5.82 -4.42
N THR A 55 -8.08 -7.02 -3.95
CA THR A 55 -7.04 -7.23 -2.94
C THR A 55 -5.66 -6.91 -3.50
N ALA A 56 -5.35 -7.34 -4.73
CA ALA A 56 -4.10 -7.06 -5.40
C ALA A 56 -3.85 -5.55 -5.58
N VAL A 57 -4.85 -4.80 -6.06
CA VAL A 57 -4.76 -3.34 -6.20
C VAL A 57 -4.54 -2.67 -4.85
N ARG A 58 -5.25 -3.12 -3.81
CA ARG A 58 -5.10 -2.57 -2.46
C ARG A 58 -3.69 -2.77 -1.92
N LEU A 59 -3.13 -3.98 -2.03
CA LEU A 59 -1.76 -4.27 -1.60
C LEU A 59 -0.71 -3.49 -2.40
N ALA A 60 -0.89 -3.36 -3.71
CA ALA A 60 0.01 -2.57 -4.54
C ALA A 60 0.04 -1.09 -4.13
N LEU A 61 -1.13 -0.49 -3.85
CA LEU A 61 -1.23 0.88 -3.38
C LEU A 61 -0.65 1.06 -1.97
N ASP A 62 -0.89 0.09 -1.07
CA ASP A 62 -0.30 0.11 0.27
C ASP A 62 1.23 0.03 0.22
N GLU A 63 1.79 -0.76 -0.69
CA GLU A 63 3.24 -0.84 -0.90
C GLU A 63 3.81 0.47 -1.46
N LEU A 64 3.17 1.11 -2.45
CA LEU A 64 3.57 2.43 -2.94
C LEU A 64 3.61 3.49 -1.83
N ARG A 65 2.60 3.49 -0.95
CA ARG A 65 2.57 4.41 0.21
C ARG A 65 3.74 4.15 1.15
N ARG A 66 4.09 2.88 1.38
CA ARG A 66 5.23 2.49 2.22
C ARG A 66 6.56 2.88 1.59
N GLN A 67 6.73 2.69 0.28
CA GLN A 67 7.92 3.11 -0.46
C GLN A 67 8.09 4.63 -0.39
N SER A 68 7.03 5.39 -0.65
CA SER A 68 7.04 6.85 -0.54
C SER A 68 7.43 7.35 0.85
N LEU A 69 6.98 6.66 1.92
CA LEU A 69 7.37 6.98 3.29
C LEU A 69 8.84 6.65 3.58
N ARG A 70 9.40 5.59 2.99
CA ARG A 70 10.82 5.19 3.13
C ARG A 70 11.75 6.12 2.36
N GLU A 71 11.34 6.57 1.18
CA GLU A 71 12.07 7.55 0.38
C GLU A 71 12.02 8.95 1.00
N ARG A 72 11.06 9.21 1.90
CA ARG A 72 11.06 10.42 2.72
C ARG A 72 12.13 10.26 3.80
N PRO A 73 13.26 10.98 3.75
CA PRO A 73 14.23 10.93 4.83
C PRO A 73 13.51 11.33 6.14
N ALA A 74 13.69 10.51 7.17
CA ALA A 74 13.10 10.71 8.49
C ALA A 74 13.57 12.06 9.05
N GLY A 75 12.81 13.14 8.84
CA GLY A 75 13.23 14.43 9.35
C GLY A 75 12.52 15.66 8.81
N ARG A 76 11.18 15.67 8.76
CA ARG A 76 10.41 16.91 9.03
C ARG A 76 8.92 16.57 9.17
N PRO A 77 8.30 16.65 10.37
CA PRO A 77 6.85 16.83 10.41
C PRO A 77 6.51 18.14 9.66
N PRO A 78 5.36 18.23 8.96
CA PRO A 78 4.94 19.48 8.32
C PRO A 78 4.98 20.57 9.39
N GLY A 79 5.89 21.52 9.22
CA GLY A 79 6.08 22.60 10.17
C GLY A 79 4.80 23.43 10.19
N PHE A 80 3.98 23.25 11.21
CA PHE A 80 3.04 24.28 11.59
C PHE A 80 3.89 25.48 12.04
N PRO A 81 3.86 26.62 11.32
CA PRO A 81 4.54 27.81 11.79
C PRO A 81 3.88 28.19 13.13
N LYS A 82 4.64 28.08 14.23
CA LYS A 82 4.18 28.65 15.50
C LYS A 82 4.03 30.15 15.29
N PRO A 83 2.87 30.76 15.61
CA PRO A 83 2.73 32.20 15.49
C PRO A 83 3.80 32.86 16.38
N SER A 84 4.69 33.58 15.72
CA SER A 84 5.69 34.44 16.34
C SER A 84 4.97 35.46 17.22
N LYS A 85 4.99 35.26 18.54
CA LYS A 85 4.73 36.34 19.49
C LYS A 85 5.95 37.25 19.47
N SER A 86 5.91 38.26 18.62
CA SER A 86 6.86 39.37 18.66
C SER A 86 6.11 40.65 19.03
N ARG A 87 6.68 41.35 20.04
CA ARG A 87 6.46 42.74 20.52
C ARG A 87 5.38 42.91 21.60
N GLY A 88 5.58 43.71 22.65
CA GLY A 88 6.65 44.67 22.97
C GLY A 88 6.75 44.86 24.49
N VAL A 89 7.98 45.01 24.99
CA VAL A 89 8.54 46.28 25.48
C VAL A 89 8.02 46.63 26.87
N ALA A 90 8.91 46.44 27.84
CA ALA A 90 8.86 47.07 29.14
C ALA A 90 8.83 48.61 28.98
N LEU A 91 7.94 49.27 29.69
CA LEU A 91 8.21 50.59 30.22
C LEU A 91 8.05 50.53 31.73
N ALA A 92 9.17 50.68 32.41
CA ALA A 92 9.23 51.16 33.78
C ALA A 92 8.95 52.66 33.77
N THR A 93 8.07 53.12 34.65
CA THR A 93 8.07 54.45 35.28
C THR A 93 7.29 54.32 36.58
#